data_AF-A0A1Y2VGT1-F1
#
_entry.id   AF-A0A1Y2VGT1-F1
#
_cell.length_a   1.000
_cell.length_b   1.000
_cell.length_c   1.000
_cell.angle_alpha   90.00
_cell.angle_beta   90.00
_cell.angle_gamma   90.00
#
_symmetry.space_group_name_H-M   'P 1'
#
loop_
_entity.id
_entity.type
_entity.pdbx_description
1 polymer ?
#
loop_
_entity_poly.entity_id
_entity_poly.type
_entity_poly.pdbx_seq_one_letter_code
_entity_poly.pdbx_strand_id
1 'polypeptide(L)' 'MDEQKLEFLDATFSHVFLSFGSPLIDDLVAAAKEMYRTLKPGGTAVTALWLNNPQGECAQDTHQAIWGPNA' A
#
# COMPACT_ATOMS: atom_id res chain seq x y z
N MET A 1 8.34 -8.13 2.99
CA MET A 1 8.66 -8.00 1.56
C MET A 1 8.42 -6.55 1.22
N ASP A 2 9.36 -5.92 0.54
CA ASP A 2 9.23 -4.52 0.12
C ASP A 2 8.45 -4.48 -1.19
N GLU A 3 7.22 -3.97 -1.14
CA GLU A 3 6.35 -3.81 -2.30
C GLU A 3 6.90 -2.85 -3.36
N GLN A 4 7.86 -1.99 -2.99
CA GLN A 4 8.53 -1.06 -3.89
C GLN A 4 9.70 -1.73 -4.64
N LYS A 5 10.07 -2.96 -4.23
CA LYS A 5 11.16 -3.75 -4.82
C LYS A 5 10.91 -5.25 -4.64
N LEU A 6 10.01 -5.80 -5.46
CA LEU A 6 9.66 -7.21 -5.41
C LEU A 6 10.74 -8.08 -6.07
N GLU A 7 11.06 -9.21 -5.44
CA GLU A 7 12.02 -10.18 -5.99
C GLU A 7 11.40 -11.14 -7.02
N PHE A 8 10.11 -10.97 -7.32
CA PHE A 8 9.42 -11.77 -8.32
C PHE A 8 9.88 -11.44 -9.75
N LEU A 9 9.82 -12.43 -10.63
CA LEU A 9 10.08 -12.24 -12.05
C LEU A 9 8.98 -11.40 -12.71
N ASP A 10 9.31 -10.82 -13.87
CA ASP A 10 8.34 -10.14 -14.72
C ASP A 10 7.22 -11.12 -15.17
N ALA A 11 6.02 -10.60 -15.37
CA ALA A 11 4.89 -11.37 -15.90
C ALA A 11 4.60 -12.70 -15.15
N THR A 12 4.73 -12.69 -13.83
CA THR A 12 4.54 -13.88 -12.98
C THR A 12 3.07 -14.13 -12.65
N PHE A 13 2.31 -13.09 -12.31
CA PHE A 13 0.97 -13.22 -11.76
C PHE A 13 -0.13 -12.88 -12.76
N SER A 14 -1.29 -13.54 -12.66
CA SER A 14 -2.49 -13.14 -13.38
C SER A 14 -3.25 -12.03 -12.66
N HIS A 15 -3.13 -11.97 -11.33
CA HIS A 15 -3.80 -10.99 -10.49
C HIS A 15 -2.84 -10.52 -9.39
N VAL A 16 -2.90 -9.22 -9.08
CA VAL A 16 -2.18 -8.60 -7.97
C VAL A 16 -3.19 -7.82 -7.14
N PHE A 17 -3.13 -7.98 -5.82
CA PHE A 17 -4.02 -7.30 -4.88
C PHE A 17 -3.20 -6.40 -3.95
N LEU A 18 -3.58 -5.13 -3.86
CA LEU A 18 -3.09 -4.21 -2.83
C LEU A 18 -4.28 -3.70 -2.01
N SER A 19 -4.59 -4.37 -0.91
CA SER A 19 -5.77 -4.06 -0.10
C SER A 19 -5.40 -3.23 1.12
N PHE A 20 -5.77 -1.95 1.11
CA PHE A 20 -5.59 -0.98 2.19
C PHE A 20 -4.14 -0.73 2.63
N GLY A 21 -3.16 -1.20 1.84
CA GLY A 21 -1.74 -1.04 2.14
C GLY A 21 -1.17 0.33 1.76
N SER A 22 -1.86 1.11 0.91
CA SER A 22 -1.31 2.37 0.38
C SER A 22 -0.80 3.39 1.41
N PRO A 23 -1.40 3.54 2.61
CA PRO A 23 -0.87 4.47 3.62
C PRO A 23 0.46 4.01 4.26
N LEU A 24 0.86 2.75 4.05
CA LEU A 24 2.05 2.15 4.64
C LEU A 24 3.24 2.12 3.66
N ILE A 25 3.05 2.60 2.43
CA ILE A 25 4.03 2.55 1.36
C ILE A 25 4.63 3.93 1.16
N ASP A 26 5.95 4.06 1.27
CA ASP A 26 6.66 5.33 1.13
C ASP A 26 6.58 5.89 -0.30
N ASP A 27 6.93 5.08 -1.31
CA ASP A 27 6.77 5.40 -2.73
C ASP A 27 5.70 4.51 -3.39
N LEU A 28 4.45 5.00 -3.35
CA LEU A 28 3.31 4.30 -3.94
C LEU A 28 3.45 4.11 -5.46
N VAL A 29 4.19 4.99 -6.15
CA VAL A 29 4.41 4.88 -7.60
C VAL A 29 5.39 3.76 -7.90
N ALA A 30 6.45 3.60 -7.09
CA ALA A 30 7.36 2.46 -7.19
C ALA A 30 6.61 1.14 -6.95
N ALA A 31 5.77 1.07 -5.92
CA ALA A 31 4.95 -0.11 -5.66
C ALA A 31 4.00 -0.44 -6.83
N ALA A 32 3.32 0.57 -7.40
CA ALA A 32 2.45 0.37 -8.55
C ALA A 32 3.21 -0.13 -9.79
N LYS A 33 4.46 0.31 -10.01
CA LYS A 33 5.33 -0.20 -11.08
C LYS A 33 5.67 -1.67 -10.87
N GLU A 34 5.97 -2.09 -9.65
CA GLU A 34 6.23 -3.49 -9.31
C GLU A 34 4.98 -4.37 -9.48
N MET A 35 3.80 -3.87 -9.09
CA MET A 35 2.52 -4.53 -9.37
C MET A 35 2.33 -4.73 -10.89
N TYR A 36 2.60 -3.71 -11.70
CA TYR A 36 2.47 -3.80 -13.16
C TYR A 36 3.51 -4.74 -13.78
N ARG A 37 4.80 -4.63 -13.40
CA ARG A 37 5.89 -5.46 -13.91
C ARG A 37 5.65 -6.95 -13.67
N THR A 38 5.12 -7.29 -12.51
CA THR A 38 4.86 -8.67 -12.11
C THR A 38 3.57 -9.25 -12.70
N LEU A 39 2.70 -8.43 -13.31
CA LEU A 39 1.50 -8.89 -14.01
C LEU A 39 1.82 -9.42 -15.41
N LYS A 40 1.20 -10.56 -15.76
CA LYS A 40 1.15 -11.06 -17.14
C LYS A 40 0.43 -10.06 -18.05
N PRO A 41 0.72 -10.05 -19.37
CA PRO A 41 -0.13 -9.33 -20.33
C PRO A 41 -1.60 -9.74 -20.17
N GLY A 42 -2.48 -8.76 -19.99
CA GLY A 42 -3.91 -8.98 -19.73
C GLY A 42 -4.27 -9.35 -18.28
N GLY A 43 -3.29 -9.35 -17.36
CA GLY A 43 -3.52 -9.54 -15.94
C GLY A 43 -4.17 -8.31 -15.26
N THR A 44 -4.71 -8.52 -14.07
CA THR A 44 -5.52 -7.51 -13.36
C THR A 44 -4.89 -7.13 -12.02
N ALA A 45 -4.65 -5.83 -11.82
CA ALA A 45 -4.40 -5.28 -10.49
C ALA A 45 -5.73 -4.84 -9.86
N VAL A 46 -5.96 -5.21 -8.61
CA VAL A 46 -7.10 -4.75 -7.80
C VAL A 46 -6.55 -4.06 -6.57
N THR A 47 -7.01 -2.84 -6.32
CA THR A 47 -6.61 -2.08 -5.12
C THR A 47 -7.85 -1.65 -4.34
N ALA A 48 -7.70 -1.63 -3.02
CA ALA A 48 -8.66 -1.02 -2.12
C ALA A 48 -7.95 0.04 -1.29
N LEU A 49 -8.56 1.20 -1.15
CA LEU A 49 -8.00 2.33 -0.40
C LEU A 49 -9.07 2.95 0.48
N TRP A 50 -8.63 3.52 1.60
CA TRP A 50 -9.49 4.35 2.43
C TRP A 50 -9.65 5.72 1.76
N LEU A 51 -10.87 6.06 1.35
CA LEU A 51 -11.17 7.44 0.94
C LEU A 51 -11.31 8.35 2.16
N ASN A 52 -11.87 7.80 3.25
CA ASN A 52 -11.97 8.44 4.56
C ASN A 52 -11.80 7.35 5.64
N ASN A 53 -11.05 7.64 6.70
CA ASN A 53 -10.78 6.74 7.82
C ASN A 53 -10.82 7.52 9.16
N PRO A 54 -12.02 7.90 9.65
CA PRO A 54 -12.16 8.69 10.87
C PRO A 54 -11.63 7.96 12.12
N GLN A 55 -11.54 6.63 12.09
CA GLN A 55 -10.91 5.84 13.15
C GLN A 55 -9.40 6.09 13.21
N GLY A 56 -8.76 6.30 12.07
CA GLY A 56 -7.35 6.68 11.99
C GLY A 56 -7.10 8.05 12.61
N GLU A 57 -7.97 9.02 12.33
CA GLU A 57 -7.91 10.37 12.92
C GLU A 57 -8.03 10.31 14.45
N CYS A 58 -9.07 9.61 14.95
CA CYS A 58 -9.27 9.42 16.39
C CYS A 58 -8.07 8.75 17.07
N ALA A 59 -7.46 7.74 16.42
CA ALA A 59 -6.27 7.08 16.95
C ALA A 59 -5.06 8.04 17.00
N GLN A 60 -4.85 8.84 15.95
CA GLN A 60 -3.79 9.84 15.88
C GLN A 60 -3.96 10.90 16.98
N ASP A 61 -5.17 11.42 17.14
CA ASP A 61 -5.51 12.43 18.14
C ASP A 61 -5.30 11.91 19.57
N THR A 62 -5.74 10.66 19.82
CA THR A 62 -5.55 10.01 21.12
C THR A 62 -4.07 9.80 21.42
N HIS A 63 -3.29 9.36 20.43
CA HIS A 63 -1.83 9.21 20.57
C HIS A 63 -1.17 10.54 20.96
N GLN A 64 -1.51 11.61 20.24
CA GLN A 64 -1.01 12.95 20.51
C GLN A 64 -1.42 13.46 21.90
N ALA A 65 -2.65 13.21 22.33
CA ALA A 65 -3.13 13.64 23.64
C ALA A 65 -2.45 12.92 24.81
N ILE A 66 -2.11 11.64 24.66
CA ILE A 66 -1.51 10.82 25.72
C ILE A 66 0.01 11.01 25.78
N TRP A 67 0.69 11.02 24.63
CA TRP A 67 2.15 10.97 24.58
C TRP A 67 2.83 12.26 24.06
N GLY A 68 2.06 13.18 23.47
CA GLY A 68 2.56 14.46 22.96
C GLY A 68 3.20 14.39 21.56
N PRO A 69 3.64 15.55 21.03
CA PRO A 69 4.07 15.71 19.63
C PRO A 69 5.42 15.09 19.26
N ASN A 70 6.20 14.61 20.24
CA ASN A 70 7.53 14.01 20.04
C ASN A 70 7.56 12.52 20.43
N ALA A 71 6.39 11.91 20.59
CA ALA A 71 6.25 10.49 20.88
C ALA A 71 6.38 9.63 19.62
#